data_AF-A0A953ADP4-F1
#
_entry.id   AF-A0A953ADP4-F1
#
_cell.length_a   1.000
_cell.length_b   1.000
_cell.length_c   1.000
_cell.angle_alpha   90.00
_cell.angle_beta   90.00
_cell.angle_gamma   90.00
#
_symmetry.space_group_name_H-M   'P 1'
#
loop_
_entity.id
_entity.type
_entity.pdbx_description
1 polymer ?
#
loop_
_entity_poly.entity_id
_entity_poly.type
_entity_poly.pdbx_seq_one_letter_code
_entity_poly.pdbx_strand_id
1 'polypeptide(L)'
;MDPRTLMEIMGQGATRPETPRDRRERETLEADLAGSPVQGEPLRQRLRNFRPDVDSAIRALGGPTVWMRRLRAIEDGIEQHERQLEQAWRELARETPDADEFARRWRELARQWSFAQVNELIERHNRNFPAEAQLPMDPRTRDFVRINGRPYEREPLDETWILARFPPDRAAALN
;
A
#
# COMPACT_ATOMS: atom_id res chain seq x y z
N MET A 1 32.89 26.73 28.77
CA MET A 1 33.06 26.73 27.30
C MET A 1 32.01 27.69 26.75
N ASP A 2 32.41 28.66 25.95
CA ASP A 2 31.55 29.78 25.58
C ASP A 2 30.51 29.35 24.53
N PRO A 3 29.22 29.73 24.63
CA PRO A 3 28.16 29.29 23.69
C PRO A 3 28.46 29.62 22.23
N ARG A 4 29.25 30.69 22.00
CA ARG A 4 29.72 31.11 20.68
C ARG A 4 30.68 30.12 20.03
N THR A 5 31.57 29.52 20.83
CA THR A 5 32.54 28.51 20.38
C THR A 5 31.85 27.22 19.96
N LEU A 6 30.76 26.84 20.64
CA LEU A 6 29.97 25.66 20.30
C LEU A 6 29.23 25.84 18.97
N MET A 7 28.69 27.04 18.73
CA MET A 7 27.95 27.38 17.51
C MET A 7 28.85 27.44 16.28
N GLU A 8 30.12 27.88 16.43
CA GLU A 8 31.14 27.83 15.39
C GLU A 8 31.51 26.40 14.99
N ILE A 9 31.64 25.50 15.97
CA ILE A 9 31.96 24.08 15.71
C ILE A 9 30.80 23.36 15.01
N MET A 10 29.56 23.71 15.35
CA MET A 10 28.35 23.06 14.79
C MET A 10 27.87 23.67 13.46
N GLY A 11 28.42 24.81 13.03
CA GLY A 11 28.01 25.54 11.82
C GLY A 11 28.58 25.02 10.49
N GLN A 12 29.46 24.01 10.51
CA GLN A 12 30.17 23.49 9.32
C GLN A 12 29.32 22.56 8.44
N GLY A 13 28.07 22.94 8.14
CA GLY A 13 27.17 22.18 7.27
C GLY A 13 26.55 22.99 6.12
N ALA A 14 26.70 24.31 6.12
CA ALA A 14 26.22 25.13 5.01
C ALA A 14 27.30 25.23 3.93
N THR A 15 27.05 24.68 2.75
CA THR A 15 27.87 24.89 1.55
C THR A 15 27.85 26.37 1.17
N ARG A 16 28.77 27.15 1.76
CA ARG A 16 29.01 28.54 1.37
C ARG A 16 29.54 28.56 -0.07
N PRO A 17 29.09 29.48 -0.94
CA PRO A 17 29.65 29.62 -2.28
C PRO A 17 31.15 29.90 -2.23
N GLU A 18 31.92 29.14 -3.02
CA GLU A 18 33.38 29.19 -3.07
C GLU A 18 33.86 30.62 -3.37
N THR A 19 34.69 31.18 -2.49
CA THR A 19 35.30 32.49 -2.69
C THR A 19 36.59 32.39 -3.51
N PRO A 20 37.06 33.47 -4.14
CA PRO A 20 38.34 33.46 -4.88
C PRO A 20 39.56 33.08 -4.02
N ARG A 21 39.48 33.28 -2.70
CA ARG A 21 40.50 32.85 -1.74
C ARG A 21 40.46 31.35 -1.53
N ASP A 22 39.27 30.78 -1.34
CA ASP A 22 39.08 29.33 -1.17
C ASP A 22 39.61 28.57 -2.39
N ARG A 23 39.44 29.13 -3.60
CA ARG A 23 39.99 28.55 -4.83
C ARG A 23 41.51 28.48 -4.83
N ARG A 24 42.18 29.57 -4.42
CA ARG A 24 43.65 29.62 -4.32
C ARG A 24 44.17 28.67 -3.23
N GLU A 25 43.48 28.61 -2.10
CA GLU A 25 43.81 27.67 -1.02
C GLU A 25 43.66 26.22 -1.49
N ARG A 26 42.61 25.90 -2.26
CA ARG A 26 42.45 24.57 -2.89
C ARG A 26 43.56 24.27 -3.89
N GLU A 27 43.88 25.19 -4.78
CA GLU A 27 44.96 25.03 -5.77
C GLU A 27 46.33 24.81 -5.09
N THR A 28 46.57 25.47 -3.96
CA THR A 28 47.79 25.31 -3.16
C THR A 28 47.83 23.93 -2.50
N LEU A 29 46.71 23.51 -1.89
CA LEU A 29 46.57 22.17 -1.30
C LEU A 29 46.72 21.06 -2.34
N GLU A 30 46.12 21.21 -3.53
CA GLU A 30 46.26 20.28 -4.65
C GLU A 30 47.72 20.17 -5.12
N ALA A 31 48.44 21.29 -5.19
CA ALA A 31 49.86 21.30 -5.53
C ALA A 31 50.71 20.61 -4.44
N ASP A 32 50.42 20.84 -3.16
CA ASP A 32 51.11 20.20 -2.03
C ASP A 32 50.85 18.68 -1.96
N LEU A 33 49.64 18.24 -2.35
CA LEU A 33 49.24 16.84 -2.38
C LEU A 33 49.87 16.05 -3.53
N ALA A 34 50.25 16.70 -4.63
CA ALA A 34 50.79 16.06 -5.84
C ALA A 34 52.11 15.29 -5.63
N GLY A 35 52.79 15.49 -4.49
CA GLY A 35 54.00 14.77 -4.09
C GLY A 35 53.95 14.14 -2.69
N SER A 36 52.79 14.11 -2.04
CA SER A 36 52.66 13.69 -0.64
C SER A 36 52.54 12.16 -0.51
N PRO A 37 53.33 11.50 0.35
CA PRO A 37 53.24 10.05 0.59
C PRO A 37 51.95 9.62 1.30
N VAL A 38 51.09 10.58 1.69
CA VAL A 38 49.82 10.37 2.40
C VAL A 38 48.61 10.45 1.46
N GLN A 39 48.83 10.49 0.13
CA GLN A 39 47.76 10.50 -0.87
C GLN A 39 47.03 9.15 -0.88
N GLY A 40 45.91 9.08 -0.17
CA GLY A 40 45.03 7.91 -0.19
C GLY A 40 44.25 7.79 -1.51
N GLU A 41 43.96 6.56 -1.93
CA GLU A 41 43.02 6.32 -3.03
C GLU A 41 41.57 6.64 -2.58
N PRO A 42 40.73 7.19 -3.47
CA PRO A 42 39.31 7.34 -3.18
C PRO A 42 38.69 5.97 -2.87
N LEU A 43 37.90 5.90 -1.80
CA LEU A 43 37.21 4.68 -1.39
C LEU A 43 36.41 4.11 -2.56
N ARG A 44 36.71 2.85 -2.95
CA ARG A 44 35.94 2.15 -3.97
C ARG A 44 34.51 1.96 -3.48
N GLN A 45 33.60 2.83 -3.92
CA GLN A 45 32.18 2.69 -3.64
C GLN A 45 31.65 1.48 -4.43
N ARG A 46 31.60 0.31 -3.78
CA ARG A 46 30.82 -0.82 -4.27
C ARG A 46 29.36 -0.54 -3.98
N LEU A 47 28.73 0.25 -4.85
CA LEU A 47 27.28 0.34 -4.93
C LEU A 47 26.76 -1.05 -5.36
N ARG A 48 26.63 -1.98 -4.41
CA ARG A 48 25.84 -3.18 -4.64
C ARG A 48 24.44 -2.70 -4.94
N ASN A 49 23.83 -3.25 -5.99
CA ASN A 49 22.47 -3.00 -6.41
C ASN A 49 21.50 -3.15 -5.21
N PHE A 50 21.33 -2.09 -4.43
CA PHE A 50 20.31 -1.97 -3.41
C PHE A 50 19.01 -1.81 -4.18
N ARG A 51 18.44 -2.95 -4.57
CA ARG A 51 17.02 -3.01 -4.86
C ARG A 51 16.38 -3.33 -3.52
N PRO A 52 15.73 -2.35 -2.86
CA PRO A 52 14.96 -2.67 -1.68
C PRO A 52 13.93 -3.72 -2.08
N ASP A 53 14.12 -4.92 -1.55
CA ASP A 53 13.13 -5.98 -1.62
C ASP A 53 11.95 -5.58 -0.74
N VAL A 54 10.72 -5.81 -1.22
CA VAL A 54 9.50 -5.34 -0.56
C VAL A 54 9.39 -5.92 0.85
N ASP A 55 9.76 -7.18 1.04
CA ASP A 55 9.77 -7.84 2.35
C ASP A 55 10.81 -7.22 3.28
N SER A 56 11.96 -6.81 2.76
CA SER A 56 13.01 -6.13 3.51
C SER A 56 12.58 -4.73 3.97
N ALA A 57 11.85 -4.00 3.12
CA ALA A 57 11.25 -2.70 3.47
C ALA A 57 10.13 -2.84 4.51
N ILE A 58 9.27 -3.85 4.39
CA ILE A 58 8.20 -4.13 5.36
C ILE A 58 8.78 -4.54 6.72
N ARG A 59 9.84 -5.38 6.76
CA ARG A 59 10.53 -5.71 8.02
C ARG A 59 11.16 -4.49 8.67
N ALA A 60 11.76 -3.59 7.88
CA ALA A 60 12.33 -2.34 8.39
C ALA A 60 11.28 -1.40 8.99
N LEU A 61 10.02 -1.48 8.53
CA LEU A 61 8.87 -0.73 9.05
C LEU A 61 8.24 -1.35 10.32
N GLY A 62 8.76 -2.49 10.81
CA GLY A 62 8.22 -3.17 11.99
C GLY A 62 7.05 -4.12 11.70
N GLY A 63 6.88 -4.54 10.44
CA GLY A 63 5.82 -5.45 9.99
C GLY A 63 4.82 -4.78 9.04
N PRO A 64 3.75 -5.50 8.66
CA PRO A 64 2.75 -4.98 7.73
C PRO A 64 2.10 -3.69 8.24
N THR A 65 1.92 -2.72 7.34
CA THR A 65 1.28 -1.44 7.67
C THR A 65 -0.18 -1.64 8.12
N VAL A 66 -0.77 -0.62 8.75
CA VAL A 66 -2.18 -0.67 9.18
C VAL A 66 -3.12 -0.94 8.00
N TRP A 67 -2.89 -0.27 6.86
CA TRP A 67 -3.70 -0.47 5.67
C TRP A 67 -3.53 -1.87 5.07
N MET A 68 -2.32 -2.45 5.08
CA MET A 68 -2.08 -3.81 4.60
C MET A 68 -2.81 -4.84 5.47
N ARG A 69 -2.80 -4.68 6.80
CA ARG A 69 -3.54 -5.56 7.71
C ARG A 69 -5.06 -5.47 7.48
N ARG A 70 -5.57 -4.25 7.27
CA ARG A 70 -6.99 -4.04 6.95
C ARG A 70 -7.37 -4.67 5.62
N LEU A 71 -6.52 -4.52 4.61
CA LEU A 71 -6.72 -5.14 3.29
C LEU A 71 -6.79 -6.66 3.42
N ARG A 72 -5.85 -7.26 4.17
CA ARG A 72 -5.87 -8.70 4.44
C ARG A 72 -7.15 -9.15 5.15
N ALA A 73 -7.61 -8.39 6.16
CA ALA A 73 -8.85 -8.71 6.86
C ALA A 73 -10.09 -8.62 5.97
N ILE A 74 -10.12 -7.69 5.00
CA ILE A 74 -11.18 -7.61 3.98
C ILE A 74 -11.15 -8.86 3.10
N GLU A 75 -9.97 -9.26 2.61
CA GLU A 75 -9.81 -10.45 1.77
C GLU A 75 -10.26 -11.72 2.51
N ASP A 76 -9.78 -11.93 3.73
CA ASP A 76 -10.16 -13.08 4.55
C ASP A 76 -11.68 -13.11 4.82
N GLY A 77 -12.30 -11.94 5.04
CA GLY A 77 -13.74 -11.78 5.23
C GLY A 77 -14.55 -12.09 3.96
N ILE A 78 -14.07 -11.65 2.79
CA ILE A 78 -14.68 -11.97 1.50
C ILE A 78 -14.63 -13.47 1.25
N GLU A 79 -13.46 -14.08 1.40
CA GLU A 79 -13.29 -15.53 1.20
C GLU A 79 -14.20 -16.34 2.13
N GLN A 80 -14.40 -15.88 3.37
CA GLN A 80 -15.31 -16.53 4.30
C GLN A 80 -16.76 -16.46 3.82
N HIS A 81 -17.21 -15.31 3.33
CA HIS A 81 -18.55 -15.18 2.76
C HIS A 81 -18.70 -15.98 1.46
N GLU A 82 -17.69 -16.03 0.59
CA GLU A 82 -17.72 -16.85 -0.63
C GLU A 82 -17.94 -18.32 -0.29
N ARG A 83 -17.20 -18.87 0.68
CA ARG A 83 -17.39 -20.25 1.14
C ARG A 83 -18.79 -20.51 1.70
N GLN A 84 -19.29 -19.60 2.54
CA GLN A 84 -20.61 -19.73 3.15
C GLN A 84 -21.74 -19.64 2.11
N LEU A 85 -21.63 -18.71 1.17
CA LEU A 85 -22.61 -18.53 0.10
C LEU A 85 -22.58 -19.70 -0.88
N GLU A 86 -21.41 -20.20 -1.26
CA GLU A 86 -21.28 -21.38 -2.11
C GLU A 86 -21.94 -22.60 -1.47
N GLN A 87 -21.70 -22.80 -0.16
CA GLN A 87 -22.35 -23.86 0.59
C GLN A 87 -23.88 -23.71 0.60
N ALA A 88 -24.39 -22.53 0.99
CA ALA A 88 -25.82 -22.26 1.05
C ALA A 88 -26.50 -22.39 -0.33
N TRP A 89 -25.84 -21.93 -1.39
CA TRP A 89 -26.31 -22.01 -2.77
C TRP A 89 -26.47 -23.45 -3.24
N ARG A 90 -25.47 -24.30 -2.96
CA ARG A 90 -25.50 -25.74 -3.26
C ARG A 90 -26.52 -26.50 -2.43
N GLU A 91 -26.61 -26.20 -1.14
CA GLU A 91 -27.59 -26.82 -0.23
C GLU A 91 -29.03 -26.51 -0.69
N LEU A 92 -29.33 -25.24 -0.95
CA LEU A 92 -30.64 -24.82 -1.43
C LEU A 92 -31.02 -25.47 -2.77
N ALA A 93 -30.07 -25.66 -3.67
CA ALA A 93 -30.29 -26.32 -4.97
C ALA A 93 -30.61 -27.81 -4.84
N ARG A 94 -30.06 -28.49 -3.83
CA ARG A 94 -30.37 -29.89 -3.51
C ARG A 94 -31.74 -30.03 -2.86
N GLU A 95 -32.10 -29.09 -1.98
CA GLU A 95 -33.37 -29.10 -1.25
C GLU A 95 -34.57 -28.70 -2.11
N THR A 96 -34.33 -27.90 -3.16
CA THR A 96 -35.40 -27.34 -4.01
C THR A 96 -35.28 -27.90 -5.43
N PRO A 97 -36.09 -28.91 -5.82
CA PRO A 97 -36.06 -29.46 -7.19
C PRO A 97 -36.56 -28.48 -8.25
N ASP A 98 -37.52 -27.62 -7.90
CA ASP A 98 -38.08 -26.60 -8.80
C ASP A 98 -37.09 -25.44 -8.98
N ALA A 99 -36.75 -25.15 -10.25
CA ALA A 99 -35.80 -24.10 -10.60
C ALA A 99 -36.34 -22.70 -10.29
N ASP A 100 -37.65 -22.47 -10.46
CA ASP A 100 -38.27 -21.17 -10.20
C ASP A 100 -38.36 -20.91 -8.69
N GLU A 101 -38.75 -21.92 -7.91
CA GLU A 101 -38.71 -21.83 -6.44
C GLU A 101 -37.29 -21.60 -5.92
N PHE A 102 -36.30 -22.30 -6.45
CA PHE A 102 -34.89 -22.08 -6.12
C PHE A 102 -34.48 -20.64 -6.39
N ALA A 103 -34.76 -20.13 -7.60
CA ALA A 103 -34.40 -18.79 -8.01
C ALA A 103 -35.07 -17.70 -7.16
N ARG A 104 -36.31 -17.93 -6.69
CA ARG A 104 -37.00 -17.02 -5.76
C ARG A 104 -36.34 -17.04 -4.38
N ARG A 105 -36.15 -18.23 -3.81
CA ARG A 105 -35.57 -18.41 -2.47
C ARG A 105 -34.14 -17.90 -2.39
N TRP A 106 -33.33 -18.13 -3.43
CA TRP A 106 -31.95 -17.66 -3.47
C TRP A 106 -31.85 -16.13 -3.49
N ARG A 107 -32.68 -15.46 -4.30
CA ARG A 107 -32.74 -13.98 -4.30
C ARG A 107 -33.16 -13.41 -2.95
N GLU A 108 -34.10 -14.06 -2.28
CA GLU A 108 -34.52 -13.64 -0.93
C GLU A 108 -33.38 -13.80 0.09
N LEU A 109 -32.66 -14.92 0.05
CA LEU A 109 -31.49 -15.14 0.91
C LEU A 109 -30.41 -14.09 0.62
N ALA A 110 -30.11 -13.82 -0.66
CA ALA A 110 -29.11 -12.83 -1.07
C ALA A 110 -29.46 -11.42 -0.56
N ARG A 111 -30.74 -11.03 -0.55
CA ARG A 111 -31.21 -9.75 0.00
C ARG A 111 -31.03 -9.62 1.51
N GLN A 112 -31.19 -10.72 2.22
CA GLN A 112 -31.10 -10.75 3.69
C GLN A 112 -29.66 -10.98 4.18
N TRP A 113 -28.74 -11.36 3.29
CA TRP A 113 -27.36 -11.63 3.63
C TRP A 113 -26.64 -10.36 4.08
N SER A 114 -25.93 -10.44 5.20
CA SER A 114 -25.24 -9.30 5.78
C SER A 114 -23.73 -9.35 5.53
N PHE A 115 -23.21 -8.30 4.90
CA PHE A 115 -21.79 -8.01 4.77
C PHE A 115 -21.31 -6.94 5.76
N ALA A 116 -22.09 -6.63 6.81
CA ALA A 116 -21.86 -5.47 7.66
C ALA A 116 -20.42 -5.34 8.18
N GLN A 117 -19.82 -6.44 8.65
CA GLN A 117 -18.45 -6.44 9.18
C GLN A 117 -17.40 -6.14 8.10
N VAL A 118 -17.51 -6.77 6.93
CA VAL A 118 -16.57 -6.54 5.81
C VAL A 118 -16.77 -5.14 5.23
N ASN A 119 -18.01 -4.68 5.10
CA ASN A 119 -18.32 -3.35 4.62
C ASN A 119 -17.82 -2.25 5.58
N GLU A 120 -17.84 -2.48 6.90
CA GLU A 120 -17.21 -1.58 7.86
C GLU A 120 -15.68 -1.51 7.66
N LEU A 121 -15.04 -2.65 7.40
CA LEU A 121 -13.60 -2.68 7.09
C LEU A 121 -13.28 -1.96 5.77
N ILE A 122 -14.12 -2.13 4.74
CA ILE A 122 -14.01 -1.43 3.46
C ILE A 122 -14.16 0.08 3.66
N GLU A 123 -15.17 0.52 4.40
CA GLU A 123 -15.38 1.94 4.69
C GLU A 123 -14.17 2.53 5.43
N ARG A 124 -13.70 1.84 6.47
CA ARG A 124 -12.51 2.23 7.23
C ARG A 124 -11.25 2.23 6.36
N HIS A 125 -11.17 1.35 5.38
CA HIS A 125 -10.09 1.33 4.39
C HIS A 125 -10.15 2.58 3.51
N ASN A 126 -11.26 2.80 2.83
CA ASN A 126 -11.44 3.93 1.91
C ASN A 126 -11.19 5.28 2.60
N ARG A 127 -11.63 5.41 3.86
CA ARG A 127 -11.43 6.64 4.64
C ARG A 127 -9.98 6.93 4.98
N ASN A 128 -9.22 5.91 5.41
CA ASN A 128 -7.88 6.11 5.99
C ASN A 128 -6.74 5.87 4.99
N PHE A 129 -6.98 5.05 3.96
CA PHE A 129 -5.94 4.57 3.05
C PHE A 129 -5.17 5.70 2.35
N PRO A 130 -5.80 6.78 1.85
CA PRO A 130 -5.04 7.84 1.17
C PRO A 130 -3.98 8.50 2.07
N ALA A 131 -4.31 8.73 3.34
CA ALA A 131 -3.38 9.27 4.31
C ALA A 131 -2.32 8.24 4.74
N GLU A 132 -2.74 6.99 4.99
CA GLU A 132 -1.84 5.90 5.40
C GLU A 132 -0.83 5.51 4.30
N ALA A 133 -1.21 5.64 3.02
CA ALA A 133 -0.37 5.36 1.87
C ALA A 133 0.32 6.62 1.29
N GLN A 134 0.13 7.79 1.91
CA GLN A 134 0.66 9.08 1.45
C GLN A 134 0.35 9.35 -0.04
N LEU A 135 -0.89 9.10 -0.46
CA LEU A 135 -1.29 9.30 -1.85
C LEU A 135 -1.17 10.78 -2.24
N PRO A 136 -0.51 11.08 -3.38
CA PRO A 136 -0.54 12.41 -3.95
C PRO A 136 -1.98 12.87 -4.23
N MET A 137 -2.24 14.14 -4.01
CA MET A 137 -3.50 14.79 -4.40
C MET A 137 -3.32 15.46 -5.76
N ASP A 138 -4.29 15.29 -6.66
CA ASP A 138 -4.37 16.08 -7.89
C ASP A 138 -5.01 17.43 -7.55
N PRO A 139 -4.28 18.55 -7.67
CA PRO A 139 -4.80 19.87 -7.30
C PRO A 139 -5.91 20.37 -8.23
N ARG A 140 -6.05 19.83 -9.45
CA ARG A 140 -7.11 20.23 -10.39
C ARG A 140 -8.45 19.59 -10.04
N THR A 141 -8.44 18.31 -9.69
CA THR A 141 -9.67 17.57 -9.33
C THR A 141 -9.97 17.66 -7.83
N ARG A 142 -8.96 17.98 -7.01
CA ARG A 142 -8.98 17.92 -5.54
C ARG A 142 -9.22 16.50 -5.00
N ASP A 143 -8.93 15.49 -5.82
CA ASP A 143 -9.02 14.07 -5.47
C ASP A 143 -7.63 13.44 -5.38
N PHE A 144 -7.55 12.27 -4.74
CA PHE A 144 -6.31 11.49 -4.72
C PHE A 144 -6.01 10.85 -6.08
N VAL A 145 -4.73 10.67 -6.38
CA VAL A 145 -4.30 10.01 -7.62
C VAL A 145 -4.76 8.55 -7.67
N ARG A 146 -5.07 8.09 -8.89
CA ARG A 146 -5.45 6.70 -9.16
C ARG A 146 -4.27 5.76 -8.98
N ILE A 147 -4.53 4.59 -8.41
CA ILE A 147 -3.55 3.52 -8.30
C ILE A 147 -3.69 2.62 -9.54
N ASN A 148 -2.62 2.49 -10.31
CA ASN A 148 -2.60 1.70 -11.56
C ASN A 148 -3.77 2.03 -12.50
N GLY A 149 -4.13 3.31 -12.60
CA GLY A 149 -5.23 3.80 -13.45
C GLY A 149 -6.64 3.59 -12.89
N ARG A 150 -6.79 2.99 -11.70
CA ARG A 150 -8.07 2.72 -11.04
C ARG A 150 -8.25 3.56 -9.77
N PRO A 151 -9.49 3.91 -9.40
CA PRO A 151 -9.77 4.42 -8.06
C PRO A 151 -9.22 3.45 -7.00
N TYR A 152 -8.73 3.99 -5.90
CA TYR A 152 -8.29 3.16 -4.77
C TYR A 152 -9.46 2.62 -3.95
N GLU A 153 -10.63 3.25 -4.08
CA GLU A 153 -11.83 2.93 -3.33
C GLU A 153 -12.32 1.52 -3.67
N ARG A 154 -12.71 0.79 -2.62
CA ARG A 154 -13.36 -0.50 -2.74
C ARG A 154 -14.86 -0.31 -2.59
N GLU A 155 -15.62 -0.93 -3.48
CA GLU A 155 -17.07 -0.92 -3.42
C GLU A 155 -17.57 -1.81 -2.27
N PRO A 156 -18.63 -1.40 -1.55
CA PRO A 156 -19.27 -2.26 -0.56
C PRO A 156 -19.94 -3.46 -1.23
N LEU A 157 -20.04 -4.56 -0.48
CA LEU A 157 -20.63 -5.81 -0.93
C LEU A 157 -22.14 -5.83 -0.62
N ASP A 158 -22.94 -6.32 -1.57
CA ASP A 158 -24.40 -6.32 -1.54
C ASP A 158 -25.02 -7.57 -2.23
N GLU A 159 -26.35 -7.58 -2.38
CA GLU A 159 -27.09 -8.60 -3.14
C GLU A 159 -26.54 -8.75 -4.57
N THR A 160 -26.22 -7.64 -5.23
CA THR A 160 -25.73 -7.63 -6.61
C THR A 160 -24.41 -8.41 -6.72
N TRP A 161 -23.52 -8.22 -5.75
CA TRP A 161 -22.25 -8.95 -5.68
C TRP A 161 -22.47 -10.47 -5.53
N ILE A 162 -23.46 -10.88 -4.72
CA ILE A 162 -23.81 -12.30 -4.54
C ILE A 162 -24.34 -12.88 -5.85
N LEU A 163 -25.34 -12.24 -6.45
CA LEU A 163 -26.03 -12.76 -7.63
C LEU A 163 -25.14 -12.80 -8.88
N ALA A 164 -24.12 -11.95 -8.94
CA ALA A 164 -23.12 -11.99 -10.00
C ALA A 164 -22.20 -13.22 -9.92
N ARG A 165 -21.90 -13.70 -8.70
CA ARG A 165 -21.02 -14.87 -8.44
C ARG A 165 -21.78 -16.18 -8.37
N PHE A 166 -22.93 -16.15 -7.73
CA PHE A 166 -23.80 -17.29 -7.47
C PHE A 166 -25.15 -16.98 -8.12
N PRO A 167 -25.29 -17.25 -9.43
CA PRO A 167 -26.49 -16.87 -10.15
C PRO A 167 -27.72 -17.64 -9.59
N PRO A 168 -28.94 -17.08 -9.71
CA PRO A 168 -30.18 -17.77 -9.37
C PRO A 168 -30.54 -18.84 -10.43
N ASP A 169 -29.56 -19.66 -10.81
CA ASP A 169 -29.66 -20.77 -11.73
C ASP A 169 -29.30 -22.06 -10.98
N ARG A 170 -30.28 -22.94 -10.83
CA ARG A 170 -30.15 -24.21 -10.13
C ARG A 170 -29.17 -25.15 -10.82
N ALA A 171 -29.12 -25.15 -12.15
CA ALA A 171 -28.21 -26.03 -12.89
C ALA A 171 -26.75 -25.62 -12.62
N ALA A 172 -26.46 -24.32 -12.61
CA ALA A 172 -25.16 -23.80 -12.22
C ALA A 172 -24.77 -24.20 -10.79
N ALA A 173 -25.74 -24.25 -9.87
CA ALA A 173 -25.51 -24.63 -8.47
C ALA A 173 -25.20 -26.13 -8.25
N LEU A 174 -25.54 -26.98 -9.21
CA LEU A 174 -25.35 -28.44 -9.12
C LEU A 174 -24.15 -28.95 -9.91
N ASN A 175 -23.54 -28.10 -10.74
CA ASN A 175 -22.28 -28.39 -11.43
C ASN A 175 -21.08 -28.23 -10.48
#